data_AF-A0A2M7J2P0-F1
#
_entry.id   AF-A0A2M7J2P0-F1
#
_cell.length_a   1.000
_cell.length_b   1.000
_cell.length_c   1.000
_cell.angle_alpha   90.00
_cell.angle_beta   90.00
_cell.angle_gamma   90.00
#
_symmetry.space_group_name_H-M   'P 1'
#
loop_
_entity.id
_entity.type
_entity.pdbx_description
1 polymer ?
#
loop_
_entity_poly.entity_id
_entity_poly.type
_entity_poly.pdbx_seq_one_letter_code
_entity_poly.pdbx_strand_id
1 'polypeptide(L)'
;MLRLFDFLLLQDVAVAERAEAAIYKAVELLEIFPFSCRKADDEWSNHLLRELLIPFGSSGYVALFEIENEQTVTIISVRHQREEDYH
;
A
#
# COMPACT_ATOMS: atom_id res chain seq x y z
N MET A 1 0.80 -12.22 -6.09
CA MET A 1 1.46 -11.35 -5.09
C MET A 1 2.99 -11.48 -5.24
N LEU A 2 3.57 -11.08 -6.38
CA LEU A 2 5.02 -11.27 -6.66
C LEU A 2 5.69 -10.12 -7.45
N ARG A 3 4.94 -9.31 -8.20
CA ARG A 3 5.54 -8.38 -9.16
C ARG A 3 6.32 -7.20 -8.56
N LEU A 4 5.96 -6.73 -7.36
CA LEU A 4 6.63 -5.58 -6.74
C LEU A 4 8.03 -5.93 -6.18
N PHE A 5 8.20 -7.18 -5.73
CA PHE A 5 9.49 -7.68 -5.23
C PHE A 5 10.50 -7.84 -6.36
N ASP A 6 10.06 -8.31 -7.53
CA ASP A 6 10.96 -8.60 -8.66
C ASP A 6 11.70 -7.36 -9.19
N PHE A 7 11.07 -6.16 -9.15
CA PHE A 7 11.70 -4.93 -9.63
C PHE A 7 12.83 -4.44 -8.71
N LEU A 8 12.71 -4.63 -7.40
CA LEU A 8 13.75 -4.21 -6.42
C LEU A 8 14.86 -5.27 -6.26
N LEU A 9 14.50 -6.56 -6.34
CA LEU A 9 15.44 -7.68 -6.22
C LEU A 9 16.50 -7.72 -7.33
N LEU A 10 16.16 -7.22 -8.53
CA LEU A 10 17.10 -7.19 -9.66
C LEU A 10 18.20 -6.13 -9.53
N GLN A 11 18.12 -5.21 -8.56
CA GLN A 11 19.02 -4.05 -8.49
C GLN A 11 19.75 -3.90 -7.13
N ASP A 12 19.07 -4.10 -5.98
CA ASP A 12 19.69 -3.98 -4.65
C ASP A 12 18.81 -4.61 -3.54
N VAL A 13 19.24 -5.76 -3.01
CA VAL A 13 18.55 -6.49 -1.93
C VAL A 13 18.37 -5.63 -0.67
N ALA A 14 19.35 -4.79 -0.33
CA ALA A 14 19.28 -3.96 0.86
C ALA A 14 18.23 -2.84 0.72
N VAL A 15 17.95 -2.39 -0.51
CA VAL A 15 16.86 -1.44 -0.77
C VAL A 15 15.51 -2.14 -0.63
N ALA A 16 15.39 -3.37 -1.13
CA ALA A 16 14.17 -4.18 -1.02
C ALA A 16 13.79 -4.43 0.46
N GLU A 17 14.74 -4.83 1.30
CA GLU A 17 14.53 -5.03 2.74
C GLU A 17 14.06 -3.76 3.45
N ARG A 18 14.64 -2.60 3.10
CA ARG A 18 14.21 -1.32 3.67
C ARG A 18 12.82 -0.91 3.21
N ALA A 19 12.46 -1.21 1.96
CA ALA A 19 11.13 -0.94 1.43
C ALA A 19 10.08 -1.81 2.13
N GLU A 20 10.36 -3.10 2.30
CA GLU A 20 9.53 -4.03 3.06
C GLU A 20 9.30 -3.54 4.49
N ALA A 21 10.37 -3.16 5.21
CA ALA A 21 10.26 -2.64 6.56
C ALA A 21 9.40 -1.36 6.64
N ALA A 22 9.51 -0.47 5.64
CA ALA A 22 8.67 0.72 5.57
C ALA A 22 7.19 0.38 5.33
N ILE A 23 6.92 -0.62 4.48
CA ILE A 23 5.55 -1.09 4.22
C ILE A 23 4.96 -1.72 5.48
N TYR A 24 5.67 -2.62 6.16
CA TYR A 24 5.20 -3.24 7.41
C TYR A 24 4.83 -2.20 8.46
N LYS A 25 5.73 -1.25 8.72
CA LYS A 25 5.49 -0.20 9.70
C LYS A 25 4.28 0.68 9.35
N ALA A 26 4.04 0.92 8.06
CA ALA A 26 2.88 1.67 7.64
C ALA A 26 1.59 0.86 7.82
N VAL A 27 1.61 -0.44 7.53
CA VAL A 27 0.46 -1.33 7.68
C VAL A 27 0.07 -1.52 9.16
N GLU A 28 1.02 -1.50 10.11
CA GLU A 28 0.72 -1.52 11.55
C GLU A 28 -0.24 -0.38 11.97
N LEU A 29 -0.20 0.77 11.30
CA LEU A 29 -1.10 1.89 11.59
C LEU A 29 -2.58 1.55 11.30
N LEU A 30 -2.83 0.59 10.41
CA LEU A 30 -4.19 0.17 10.05
C LEU A 30 -4.87 -0.62 11.16
N GLU A 31 -4.13 -1.15 12.14
CA GLU A 31 -4.73 -1.79 13.32
C GLU A 31 -5.49 -0.79 14.20
N ILE A 32 -5.06 0.48 14.19
CA ILE A 32 -5.56 1.50 15.10
C ILE A 32 -6.40 2.55 14.36
N PHE A 33 -5.97 2.95 13.16
CA PHE A 33 -6.56 4.10 12.44
C PHE A 33 -6.84 3.82 10.95
N PRO A 34 -7.50 2.71 10.58
CA PRO A 34 -7.73 2.41 9.16
C PRO A 34 -8.69 3.40 8.49
N PHE A 35 -9.65 3.94 9.24
CA PHE A 35 -10.62 4.93 8.75
C PHE A 35 -10.04 6.34 8.54
N SER A 36 -8.83 6.62 9.04
CA SER A 36 -8.14 7.90 8.87
C SER A 36 -7.44 8.02 7.51
N CYS A 37 -7.23 6.91 6.80
CA CYS A 37 -6.63 6.89 5.47
C CYS A 37 -7.56 7.51 4.42
N ARG A 38 -6.97 8.02 3.33
CA ARG A 38 -7.70 8.64 2.23
C ARG A 38 -8.65 7.61 1.60
N LYS A 39 -9.89 8.00 1.29
CA LYS A 39 -10.79 7.18 0.48
C LYS A 39 -10.25 7.09 -0.95
N ALA A 40 -10.24 5.89 -1.50
CA ALA A 40 -9.93 5.72 -2.92
C ALA A 40 -11.05 6.37 -3.75
N ASP A 41 -10.69 7.11 -4.80
CA ASP A 41 -11.64 7.72 -5.72
C ASP A 41 -12.16 6.64 -6.68
N ASP A 42 -13.15 5.87 -6.24
CA ASP A 42 -13.95 5.00 -7.11
C ASP A 42 -15.43 5.35 -6.92
N GLU A 43 -16.00 5.96 -7.95
CA GLU A 43 -17.37 6.48 -7.98
C GLU A 43 -18.45 5.37 -7.91
N TRP A 44 -18.07 4.08 -8.03
CA TRP A 44 -19.06 3.03 -8.30
C TRP A 44 -19.26 1.88 -7.31
N SER A 45 -18.47 1.61 -6.26
CA SER A 45 -18.89 0.48 -5.40
C SER A 45 -18.42 0.35 -3.96
N ASN A 46 -17.42 1.09 -3.45
CA ASN A 46 -16.91 0.70 -2.14
C ASN A 46 -16.45 1.84 -1.21
N HIS A 47 -17.35 2.25 -0.32
CA HIS A 47 -17.10 3.26 0.72
C HIS A 47 -15.98 2.89 1.70
N LEU A 48 -15.54 1.63 1.69
CA LEU A 48 -14.53 1.06 2.57
C LEU A 48 -13.16 0.92 1.90
N LEU A 49 -13.05 1.25 0.61
CA LEU A 49 -11.80 1.25 -0.14
C LEU A 49 -10.97 2.50 0.18
N ARG A 50 -9.69 2.29 0.51
CA ARG A 50 -8.79 3.33 1.02
C ARG A 50 -7.37 3.17 0.53
N GLU A 51 -6.67 4.28 0.50
CA GLU A 51 -5.26 4.36 0.14
C GLU A 51 -4.43 4.79 1.34
N LEU A 52 -3.36 4.04 1.60
CA LEU A 52 -2.30 4.38 2.54
C LEU A 52 -1.06 4.80 1.76
N LEU A 53 -0.63 6.06 1.94
CA LEU A 53 0.63 6.55 1.41
C LEU A 53 1.77 6.10 2.32
N ILE A 54 2.79 5.48 1.74
CA ILE A 54 3.94 4.91 2.45
C ILE A 54 5.19 5.66 2.00
N PRO A 55 5.72 6.60 2.79
CA PRO A 55 6.91 7.36 2.43
C PRO A 55 8.13 6.45 2.34
N PHE A 56 8.77 6.42 1.16
CA PHE A 56 10.01 5.67 0.94
C PHE A 56 10.77 6.23 -0.28
N GLY A 57 12.07 6.45 -0.14
CA GLY A 57 12.89 6.98 -1.24
C GLY A 57 12.35 8.31 -1.79
N SER A 58 12.32 8.47 -3.12
CA SER A 58 11.92 9.73 -3.76
C SER A 58 10.42 9.91 -4.01
N SER A 59 9.65 8.84 -3.89
CA SER A 59 8.24 8.81 -4.34
C SER A 59 7.34 7.92 -3.50
N GLY A 60 7.88 6.93 -2.79
CA GLY A 60 7.10 6.08 -1.90
C GLY A 60 6.20 5.08 -2.61
N TYR A 61 5.43 4.38 -1.79
CA TYR A 61 4.44 3.39 -2.20
C TYR A 61 3.03 3.85 -1.85
N VAL A 62 2.05 3.22 -2.49
CA VAL A 62 0.63 3.30 -2.12
C VAL A 62 0.15 1.89 -1.87
N ALA A 63 -0.44 1.65 -0.70
CA ALA A 63 -1.20 0.44 -0.45
C ALA A 63 -2.69 0.74 -0.62
N LEU A 64 -3.34 0.02 -1.54
CA LEU A 64 -4.79 -0.01 -1.64
C LEU A 64 -5.30 -1.10 -0.71
N PHE A 65 -6.26 -0.76 0.13
CA PHE A 65 -6.86 -1.70 1.06
C PHE A 65 -8.35 -1.46 1.23
N GLU A 66 -9.03 -2.49 1.68
CA GLU A 66 -10.44 -2.45 2.02
C GLU A 66 -10.60 -2.76 3.51
N ILE A 67 -11.50 -2.02 4.16
CA ILE A 67 -11.95 -2.35 5.52
C ILE A 67 -13.11 -3.34 5.37
N GLU A 68 -12.89 -4.62 5.64
CA GLU A 68 -13.94 -5.64 5.53
C GLU A 68 -14.93 -5.55 6.69
N ASN A 69 -14.41 -5.27 7.90
CA ASN A 69 -15.20 -5.11 9.12
C ASN A 69 -14.37 -4.38 10.21
N GLU A 70 -14.90 -4.30 11.44
CA GLU A 70 -14.27 -3.60 12.57
C GLU A 70 -12.88 -4.14 12.98
N GLN A 71 -12.56 -5.39 12.62
CA GLN A 71 -11.35 -6.10 13.05
C GLN A 71 -10.46 -6.54 11.87
N THR A 72 -10.93 -6.40 10.64
CA THR A 72 -10.24 -6.94 9.46
C THR A 72 -10.08 -5.88 8.39
N VAL A 73 -8.83 -5.70 7.97
CA VAL A 73 -8.46 -4.95 6.76
C VAL A 73 -7.76 -5.90 5.79
N THR A 74 -8.07 -5.75 4.51
CA THR A 74 -7.46 -6.55 3.44
C THR A 74 -6.65 -5.63 2.54
N ILE A 75 -5.34 -5.87 2.48
CA ILE A 75 -4.47 -5.20 1.53
C ILE A 75 -4.70 -5.83 0.15
N ILE A 76 -5.24 -5.03 -0.78
CA ILE A 76 -5.55 -5.45 -2.16
C ILE A 76 -4.28 -5.41 -3.01
N SER A 77 -3.54 -4.31 -2.91
CA SER A 77 -2.32 -4.11 -3.68
C SER A 77 -1.37 -3.14 -2.98
N VAL A 78 -0.08 -3.30 -3.23
CA VAL A 78 0.95 -2.33 -2.89
C VAL A 78 1.72 -2.03 -4.17
N ARG A 79 1.85 -0.75 -4.52
CA ARG A 79 2.48 -0.28 -5.75
C ARG A 79 3.41 0.90 -5.48
N HIS A 80 4.44 1.07 -6.29
CA HIS A 80 5.26 2.28 -6.22
C HIS A 80 4.48 3.44 -6.86
N GLN A 81 4.57 4.66 -6.32
CA GLN A 81 3.76 5.80 -6.81
C GLN A 81 4.00 6.17 -8.28
N ARG A 82 5.15 5.77 -8.85
CA ARG A 82 5.48 6.02 -10.26
C ARG A 82 5.12 4.87 -11.20
N GLU A 83 4.61 3.76 -10.67
CA GLU A 83 4.06 2.69 -11.50
C GLU A 83 2.61 3.10 -11.85
N GLU A 84 2.43 3.70 -13.02
CA GLU A 84 1.12 4.10 -13.56
C GLU A 84 0.33 2.87 -14.00
N ASP A 85 -0.60 2.37 -13.17
CA ASP A 85 -1.63 1.42 -13.59
C ASP A 85 -2.94 1.73 -12.83
N TYR A 86 -3.69 2.71 -13.34
CA TYR A 86 -5.14 2.84 -13.16
C TYR A 86 -5.67 3.78 -14.27
N HIS A 87 -5.78 3.21 -15.48
CA HIS A 87 -6.61 3.72 -16.57
C HIS A 87 -7.68 2.68 -16.89
#